data_AF-A0A350AQ00-F1
#
_entry.id   AF-A0A350AQ00-F1
#
_cell.length_a   1.000
_cell.length_b   1.000
_cell.length_c   1.000
_cell.angle_alpha   90.00
_cell.angle_beta   90.00
_cell.angle_gamma   90.00
#
_symmetry.space_group_name_H-M   'P 1'
#
loop_
_entity.id
_entity.type
_entity.pdbx_description
1 polymer ?
#
loop_
_entity_poly.entity_id
_entity_poly.type
_entity_poly.pdbx_seq_one_letter_code
_entity_poly.pdbx_strand_id
1 'polypeptide(L)' 'INLLGDVWQNGPPDWTSLLADPNVKLHLYDKGEARSGRKMGHFCVLGDDIEETLASAEAHFVRLTGV' A
#
# COMPACT_ATOMS: atom_id res chain seq x y z
N ILE A 1 2.10 -5.93 0.83
CA ILE A 1 1.70 -5.18 2.05
C ILE A 1 0.18 -5.10 2.13
N ASN A 2 -0.43 -5.45 3.28
CA ASN A 2 -1.87 -5.25 3.49
C ASN A 2 -2.15 -3.80 3.87
N LEU A 3 -3.15 -3.19 3.25
CA LEU A 3 -3.60 -1.84 3.58
C LEU A 3 -4.80 -1.96 4.52
N LEU A 4 -4.59 -1.57 5.78
CA LEU A 4 -5.65 -1.54 6.80
C LEU A 4 -6.37 -0.19 6.76
N GLY A 5 -7.59 -0.14 7.30
CA GLY A 5 -8.36 1.11 7.35
C GLY A 5 -7.69 2.22 8.16
N ASP A 6 -6.70 1.89 8.99
CA ASP A 6 -5.83 2.85 9.67
C ASP A 6 -5.09 3.78 8.68
N VAL A 7 -4.79 3.29 7.49
CA VAL A 7 -4.14 4.06 6.42
C VAL A 7 -5.05 5.19 5.89
N TRP A 8 -6.36 5.12 6.14
CA TRP A 8 -7.35 6.15 5.76
C TRP A 8 -7.65 7.17 6.87
N GLN A 9 -6.98 7.13 8.04
CA GLN A 9 -7.32 8.00 9.17
C GLN A 9 -7.26 9.51 8.85
N ASN A 10 -6.37 9.89 7.94
CA ASN A 10 -6.20 11.28 7.48
C ASN A 10 -6.88 11.53 6.11
N GLY A 11 -7.86 10.69 5.74
CA GLY A 11 -8.50 10.69 4.43
C GLY A 11 -7.92 9.63 3.49
N PRO A 12 -8.43 9.52 2.26
CA PRO A 12 -7.92 8.59 1.26
C PRO A 12 -6.43 8.80 0.98
N PRO A 13 -5.60 7.74 0.97
CA PRO A 13 -4.18 7.84 0.64
C PRO A 13 -3.93 8.37 -0.77
N ASP A 14 -2.81 9.07 -0.96
CA ASP A 14 -2.35 9.44 -2.29
C ASP A 14 -1.68 8.24 -2.98
N TRP A 15 -2.46 7.58 -3.84
CA TRP A 15 -2.02 6.41 -4.61
C TRP A 15 -0.97 6.74 -5.69
N THR A 16 -0.79 8.02 -6.03
CA THR A 16 0.09 8.45 -7.13
C THR A 16 1.51 7.93 -6.93
N SER A 17 2.03 7.99 -5.71
CA SER A 17 3.37 7.52 -5.37
C SER A 17 3.57 6.02 -5.58
N LEU A 18 2.57 5.21 -5.22
CA LEU A 18 2.57 3.77 -5.44
C LEU A 18 2.44 3.43 -6.93
N LEU A 19 1.49 4.08 -7.61
CA LEU A 19 1.18 3.79 -9.02
C LEU A 19 2.26 4.30 -10.00
N ALA A 20 3.16 5.17 -9.53
CA ALA A 20 4.32 5.60 -10.31
C ALA A 20 5.35 4.47 -10.50
N ASP A 21 5.37 3.46 -9.64
CA ASP A 21 6.24 2.30 -9.80
C ASP A 21 5.54 1.20 -10.61
N PRO A 22 6.04 0.84 -11.81
CA PRO A 22 5.43 -0.19 -12.63
C PRO A 22 5.44 -1.59 -11.99
N ASN A 23 6.30 -1.83 -10.99
CA ASN A 23 6.38 -3.10 -10.26
C ASN A 23 5.33 -3.21 -9.16
N VAL A 24 4.68 -2.11 -8.78
CA VAL A 24 3.62 -2.10 -7.78
C VAL A 24 2.29 -2.54 -8.41
N LYS A 25 1.62 -3.51 -7.79
CA LYS A 25 0.27 -3.97 -8.15
C LYS A 25 -0.69 -3.68 -7.01
N LEU A 26 -1.45 -2.58 -7.13
CA LEU A 26 -2.44 -2.15 -6.13
C LEU A 26 -3.79 -2.85 -6.38
N HIS A 27 -4.41 -3.34 -5.30
CA HIS A 27 -5.75 -3.91 -5.33
C HIS A 27 -6.58 -3.39 -4.14
N LEU A 28 -7.71 -2.75 -4.43
CA LEU A 28 -8.64 -2.20 -3.44
C LEU A 28 -9.94 -3.01 -3.45
N TYR A 29 -10.52 -3.25 -2.28
CA TYR A 29 -11.63 -4.19 -2.10
C TYR A 29 -13.03 -3.57 -2.15
N ASP A 30 -13.16 -2.26 -2.43
CA ASP A 30 -14.44 -1.53 -2.48
C ASP A 30 -15.39 -1.81 -1.29
N LYS A 31 -14.84 -1.75 -0.09
CA LYS A 31 -15.56 -2.14 1.14
C LYS A 31 -16.42 -1.03 1.74
N GLY A 32 -16.63 0.07 1.01
CA GLY A 32 -17.22 1.30 1.51
C GLY A 32 -16.30 1.95 2.55
N GLU A 33 -16.69 1.89 3.83
CA GLU A 33 -15.99 2.59 4.91
C GLU A 33 -14.70 1.90 5.39
N ALA A 34 -13.62 2.67 5.48
CA ALA A 34 -12.39 2.26 6.14
C ALA A 34 -12.54 2.28 7.67
N ARG A 35 -12.20 1.17 8.33
CA ARG A 35 -12.26 1.01 9.78
C ARG A 35 -10.92 0.47 10.30
N SER A 36 -10.51 0.88 11.50
CA SER A 36 -9.26 0.41 12.11
C SER A 36 -9.17 -1.12 12.09
N GLY A 37 -8.02 -1.65 11.68
CA GLY A 37 -7.76 -3.09 11.52
C GLY A 37 -8.46 -3.77 10.33
N ARG A 38 -9.41 -3.12 9.66
CA ARG A 38 -10.13 -3.70 8.51
C ARG A 38 -9.22 -3.71 7.29
N LYS A 39 -8.99 -4.87 6.68
CA LYS A 39 -8.27 -4.95 5.39
C LYS A 39 -9.09 -4.27 4.29
N MET A 40 -8.59 -3.17 3.76
CA MET A 40 -9.24 -2.37 2.71
C MET A 40 -8.65 -2.62 1.32
N GLY A 41 -7.44 -3.16 1.28
CA GLY A 41 -6.77 -3.57 0.06
C GLY A 41 -5.41 -4.17 0.36
N HIS A 42 -4.61 -4.31 -0.68
CA HIS A 42 -3.20 -4.62 -0.57
C HIS A 42 -2.48 -4.09 -1.81
N PHE A 43 -1.16 -4.01 -1.70
CA PHE A 43 -0.32 -3.96 -2.89
C PHE A 43 0.76 -5.02 -2.81
N CYS A 44 1.19 -5.48 -3.98
CA CYS A 44 2.37 -6.32 -4.15
C CYS A 44 3.45 -5.54 -4.90
N VAL A 45 4.71 -5.86 -4.64
CA VAL A 45 5.85 -5.40 -5.44
C VAL A 45 6.44 -6.61 -6.12
N LEU A 46 6.70 -6.50 -7.42
CA LEU A 46 7.35 -7.55 -8.21
C LEU A 46 8.85 -7.24 -8.32
N GLY A 47 9.68 -8.28 -8.23
CA GLY A 47 11.12 -8.17 -8.41
C GLY A 47 11.77 -9.55 -8.41
N ASP A 48 13.01 -9.60 -8.89
CA ASP A 48 13.75 -10.85 -9.07
C ASP A 48 14.59 -11.22 -7.85
N ASP A 49 14.95 -10.23 -7.02
CA ASP A 49 15.65 -10.42 -5.74
C ASP A 49 14.70 -10.18 -4.57
N ILE A 50 14.69 -11.11 -3.61
CA ILE A 50 13.75 -11.08 -2.48
C ILE A 50 14.06 -9.97 -1.48
N GLU A 51 15.33 -9.69 -1.21
CA GLU A 51 15.74 -8.70 -0.21
C GLU A 51 15.46 -7.28 -0.73
N GLU A 52 15.82 -7.02 -1.99
CA GLU A 52 15.53 -5.75 -2.65
C GLU A 52 14.01 -5.51 -2.80
N THR A 53 13.25 -6.55 -3.15
CA THR A 53 11.80 -6.45 -3.30
C THR A 53 11.11 -6.15 -1.97
N LEU A 54 11.57 -6.77 -0.88
CA LEU A 54 11.04 -6.51 0.46
C LEU A 54 11.35 -5.07 0.90
N ALA A 55 12.60 -4.62 0.75
CA ALA A 55 13.00 -3.26 1.07
C ALA A 55 12.20 -2.22 0.26
N SER A 56 11.97 -2.49 -1.03
CA SER A 56 11.12 -1.65 -1.88
C SER A 56 9.67 -1.60 -1.39
N ALA A 57 9.09 -2.74 -1.02
CA ALA A 57 7.73 -2.81 -0.50
C ALA A 57 7.54 -2.03 0.81
N GLU A 58 8.53 -2.08 1.71
CA GLU A 58 8.54 -1.30 2.95
C GLU A 58 8.70 0.20 2.70
N ALA A 59 9.62 0.60 1.82
CA ALA A 59 9.83 1.99 1.45
C ALA A 59 8.58 2.62 0.80
N HIS A 60 7.87 1.86 -0.02
CA HIS A 60 6.58 2.25 -0.59
C HIS A 60 5.51 2.45 0.48
N PHE A 61 5.45 1.56 1.47
CA PHE A 61 4.48 1.69 2.57
C PHE A 61 4.77 2.93 3.42
N VAL A 62 6.03 3.16 3.80
CA VAL A 62 6.49 4.37 4.53
C VAL A 62 6.10 5.65 3.78
N ARG A 63 6.36 5.70 2.46
CA ARG A 63 6.00 6.88 1.65
C ARG A 63 4.48 7.09 1.59
N LEU A 64 3.71 6.02 1.51
CA LEU A 64 2.24 6.09 1.47
C LEU A 64 1.64 6.65 2.77
N THR A 65 2.18 6.23 3.92
CA THR A 65 1.61 6.55 5.24
C THR A 65 2.27 7.75 5.91
N GLY A 66 3.47 8.16 5.46
CA GLY A 66 4.21 9.27 6.04
C GLY A 66 4.79 9.00 7.43
N VAL A 67 4.94 7.72 7.81
CA VAL A 67 5.57 7.28 9.07
C VAL A 67 6.88 6.55 8.83
#